data_AF-A0A849MEG3-F1
#
_entry.id   AF-A0A849MEG3-F1
#
_cell.length_a   1.000
_cell.length_b   1.000
_cell.length_c   1.000
_cell.angle_alpha   90.00
_cell.angle_beta   90.00
_cell.angle_gamma   90.00
#
_symmetry.space_group_name_H-M   'P 1'
#
loop_
_entity.id
_entity.type
_entity.pdbx_description
1 polymer ?
#
loop_
_entity_poly.entity_id
_entity_poly.type
_entity_poly.pdbx_seq_one_letter_code
_entity_poly.pdbx_strand_id
1 'polypeptide(L)'
;MTLFEKVKKGLIDGFNAASDITSEYTKIGRIKIDILGVKKEIEEKMLELGGRVYDSCTSSNTLNFEKETKVLELIDQIKKLENELKKCEDDLKRINNMDETSFEQKK
;
A
#
# COMPACT_ATOMS: atom_id res chain seq x y z
N MET A 1 24.29 27.40 -30.71
CA MET A 1 23.71 26.05 -30.62
C MET A 1 23.24 25.63 -31.99
N THR A 2 23.77 24.54 -32.53
CA THR A 2 23.41 24.01 -33.85
C THR A 2 22.11 23.19 -33.79
N LEU A 3 21.41 23.08 -34.92
CA LEU A 3 20.17 22.30 -35.05
C LEU A 3 20.34 20.83 -34.61
N PHE A 4 21.51 20.26 -34.86
CA PHE A 4 21.87 18.91 -34.42
C PHE A 4 21.95 18.77 -32.90
N GLU A 5 22.47 19.79 -32.20
CA GLU A 5 22.49 19.81 -30.74
C GLU A 5 21.08 19.89 -30.14
N LYS A 6 20.15 20.61 -30.79
CA LYS A 6 18.75 20.67 -30.35
C LYS A 6 18.04 19.32 -30.51
N VAL A 7 18.28 18.60 -31.61
CA VAL A 7 17.72 17.27 -31.84
C VAL A 7 18.29 16.26 -30.84
N LYS A 8 19.62 16.27 -30.63
CA LYS A 8 20.28 15.41 -29.64
C LYS A 8 19.77 15.69 -28.22
N LYS A 9 19.59 16.97 -27.87
CA LYS A 9 19.03 17.38 -26.58
C LYS A 9 17.59 16.92 -26.41
N GLY A 10 16.72 17.12 -27.40
CA GLY A 10 15.32 16.66 -27.33
C GLY A 10 15.16 15.14 -27.20
N LEU A 11 16.04 14.36 -27.85
CA LEU A 11 16.08 12.90 -27.70
C LEU A 11 16.54 12.48 -26.29
N ILE A 12 17.60 13.10 -25.76
CA ILE A 12 18.11 12.80 -24.41
C ILE A 12 17.09 13.22 -23.35
N ASP A 13 16.50 14.42 -23.49
CA ASP A 13 15.49 14.93 -22.56
C ASP A 13 14.22 14.07 -22.60
N GLY A 14 13.79 13.61 -23.79
CA GLY A 14 12.66 12.70 -23.95
C GLY A 14 12.93 11.30 -23.38
N PHE A 15 14.15 10.79 -23.56
CA PHE A 15 14.58 9.52 -22.96
C PHE A 15 14.63 9.60 -21.43
N ASN A 16 15.19 10.67 -20.88
CA ASN A 16 15.24 10.89 -19.43
C ASN A 16 13.83 11.03 -18.85
N ALA A 17 12.97 11.84 -19.46
CA ALA A 17 11.58 12.00 -19.02
C ALA A 17 10.78 10.68 -19.08
N ALA A 18 10.94 9.89 -20.14
CA ALA A 18 10.30 8.58 -20.23
C ALA A 18 10.82 7.60 -19.17
N SER A 19 12.12 7.63 -18.88
CA SER A 19 12.76 6.82 -17.83
C SER A 19 12.24 7.19 -16.43
N ASP A 20 12.13 8.49 -16.14
CA ASP A 20 11.64 8.99 -14.85
C ASP A 20 10.18 8.59 -14.62
N ILE A 21 9.32 8.83 -15.63
CA ILE A 21 7.90 8.41 -15.61
C ILE A 21 7.78 6.89 -15.43
N THR A 22 8.58 6.09 -16.15
CA THR A 22 8.56 4.63 -16.04
C THR A 22 8.95 4.15 -14.64
N SER A 23 9.94 4.81 -14.01
CA SER A 23 10.35 4.53 -12.64
C SER A 23 9.24 4.81 -11.63
N GLU A 24 8.54 5.92 -11.78
CA GLU A 24 7.42 6.31 -10.91
C GLU A 24 6.24 5.35 -11.03
N TYR A 25 5.81 5.02 -12.25
CA TYR A 25 4.75 4.03 -12.46
C TYR A 25 5.11 2.65 -11.91
N THR A 26 6.38 2.26 -11.99
CA THR A 26 6.86 1.01 -11.39
C THR A 26 6.74 1.03 -9.86
N LYS A 27 7.09 2.15 -9.21
CA LYS A 27 6.94 2.33 -7.76
C LYS A 27 5.47 2.30 -7.34
N ILE A 28 4.60 3.02 -8.06
CA ILE A 28 3.15 3.00 -7.82
C ILE A 28 2.60 1.58 -7.95
N GLY A 29 3.00 0.86 -9.00
CA GLY A 29 2.59 -0.53 -9.23
C GLY A 29 2.98 -1.44 -8.07
N ARG A 30 4.22 -1.31 -7.56
CA ARG A 30 4.69 -2.08 -6.40
C ARG A 30 3.85 -1.77 -5.15
N ILE A 31 3.65 -0.50 -4.82
CA ILE A 31 2.89 -0.09 -3.63
C ILE A 31 1.44 -0.61 -3.71
N LYS A 32 0.82 -0.60 -4.89
CA LYS A 32 -0.51 -1.18 -5.09
C LYS A 32 -0.56 -2.67 -4.83
N ILE A 33 0.46 -3.43 -5.25
CA ILE A 33 0.59 -4.85 -4.96
C ILE A 33 0.74 -5.07 -3.45
N ASP A 34 1.57 -4.26 -2.78
CA ASP A 34 1.77 -4.36 -1.33
C ASP A 34 0.45 -4.09 -0.58
N ILE A 35 -0.31 -3.06 -0.97
CA ILE A 35 -1.64 -2.77 -0.42
C ILE A 35 -2.59 -3.97 -0.57
N LEU A 36 -2.61 -4.62 -1.74
CA LEU A 36 -3.45 -5.80 -1.97
C LEU A 36 -3.01 -6.98 -1.10
N GLY A 37 -1.70 -7.18 -0.93
CA GLY A 37 -1.13 -8.19 -0.05
C GLY A 37 -1.56 -7.99 1.41
N VAL A 38 -1.33 -6.79 1.95
CA VAL A 38 -1.68 -6.46 3.34
C VAL A 38 -3.19 -6.56 3.58
N LYS A 39 -4.03 -6.10 2.63
CA LYS A 39 -5.49 -6.25 2.73
C LYS A 39 -5.92 -7.71 2.82
N LYS A 40 -5.33 -8.57 1.98
CA LYS A 40 -5.60 -10.01 2.01
C LYS A 40 -5.19 -10.63 3.35
N GLU A 41 -4.04 -10.26 3.89
CA GLU A 41 -3.60 -10.74 5.20
C GLU A 41 -4.56 -10.29 6.33
N ILE A 42 -5.05 -9.05 6.29
CA ILE A 42 -6.08 -8.58 7.23
C ILE A 42 -7.35 -9.42 7.13
N GLU A 43 -7.83 -9.70 5.91
CA GLU A 43 -9.02 -10.52 5.67
C GLU A 43 -8.85 -11.93 6.26
N GLU A 44 -7.70 -12.58 6.02
CA GLU A 44 -7.40 -13.90 6.58
C GLU A 44 -7.40 -13.90 8.12
N LYS A 45 -6.83 -12.87 8.75
CA LYS A 45 -6.80 -12.75 10.21
C LYS A 45 -8.17 -12.44 10.80
N MET A 46 -8.96 -11.60 10.13
CA MET A 46 -10.34 -11.32 10.52
C MET A 46 -11.22 -12.57 10.40
N LEU A 47 -11.00 -13.40 9.38
CA LEU A 47 -11.70 -14.66 9.22
C LEU A 47 -11.36 -15.64 10.36
N GLU A 48 -10.07 -15.75 10.71
CA GLU A 48 -9.64 -16.58 11.85
C GLU A 48 -10.26 -16.08 13.17
N LEU A 49 -10.23 -14.77 13.41
CA LEU A 49 -10.83 -14.16 14.59
C LEU A 49 -12.34 -14.43 14.66
N GLY A 50 -13.04 -14.22 13.55
CA GLY A 50 -14.48 -14.49 13.45
C GLY A 50 -14.83 -15.95 13.71
N GLY A 51 -14.04 -16.88 13.16
CA GLY A 51 -14.18 -18.31 13.43
C GLY A 51 -14.04 -18.65 14.91
N ARG A 52 -13.02 -18.10 15.58
CA ARG A 52 -12.82 -18.31 17.04
C ARG A 52 -13.97 -17.76 17.87
N VAL A 53 -14.45 -16.56 17.55
CA VAL A 53 -15.59 -15.96 18.23
C VAL A 53 -16.85 -16.80 18.03
N TYR A 54 -17.08 -17.27 16.80
CA TYR A 54 -18.21 -18.13 16.46
C TYR A 54 -18.17 -19.47 17.22
N ASP A 55 -17.03 -20.17 17.18
CA ASP A 55 -16.83 -21.45 17.87
C ASP A 55 -17.08 -21.30 19.36
N SER A 56 -16.61 -20.21 19.95
CA SER A 56 -16.74 -20.01 21.38
C SER A 56 -18.16 -19.61 21.79
N CYS A 57 -18.89 -18.85 20.95
CA CYS A 57 -20.31 -18.57 21.15
C CYS A 57 -21.19 -19.84 21.04
N THR A 58 -20.83 -20.78 20.16
CA THR A 58 -21.62 -21.98 19.89
C THR A 58 -21.31 -23.14 20.85
N SER A 59 -20.09 -23.22 21.40
CA SER A 59 -19.64 -24.36 22.20
C SER A 59 -20.12 -24.38 23.66
N SER A 60 -21.10 -23.56 24.06
CA SER A 60 -21.56 -23.39 25.46
C SER A 60 -20.47 -22.97 26.46
N ASN A 61 -19.24 -22.75 26.00
CA ASN A 61 -18.16 -22.16 26.79
C ASN A 61 -18.38 -20.65 26.84
N THR A 62 -18.54 -20.09 28.03
CA THR A 62 -18.57 -18.64 28.21
C THR A 62 -17.23 -18.07 27.73
N LEU A 63 -17.26 -17.29 26.65
CA LEU A 63 -16.09 -16.60 26.11
C LEU A 63 -15.44 -15.75 27.19
N ASN A 64 -14.30 -16.21 27.69
CA ASN A 64 -13.45 -15.40 28.54
C ASN A 64 -12.33 -14.84 27.67
N PHE A 65 -12.65 -13.76 26.93
CA PHE A 65 -11.73 -13.08 26.00
C PHE A 65 -10.39 -12.72 26.63
N GLU A 66 -10.36 -12.48 27.94
CA GLU A 66 -9.15 -12.16 28.70
C GLU A 66 -8.21 -13.36 28.88
N LYS A 67 -8.71 -14.60 28.70
CA LYS A 67 -7.93 -15.84 28.84
C LYS A 67 -7.55 -16.47 27.50
N GLU A 68 -8.18 -16.06 26.40
CA GLU A 68 -7.82 -16.52 25.07
C GLU A 68 -6.67 -15.68 24.49
N THR A 69 -5.44 -16.08 24.83
CA THR A 69 -4.20 -15.48 24.31
C THR A 69 -4.22 -15.33 22.78
N LYS A 70 -4.80 -16.31 22.07
CA LYS A 70 -4.91 -16.30 20.60
C LYS A 70 -5.80 -15.19 20.04
N VAL A 71 -6.90 -14.84 20.70
CA VAL A 71 -7.78 -13.75 20.24
C VAL A 71 -7.06 -12.41 20.40
N LEU A 72 -6.38 -12.21 21.53
CA LEU A 72 -5.57 -11.01 21.76
C LEU A 72 -4.41 -10.90 20.77
N GLU A 73 -3.74 -12.01 20.46
CA GLU A 73 -2.69 -12.06 19.43
C GLU A 73 -3.23 -11.70 18.04
N LEU A 74 -4.39 -12.23 17.64
CA LEU A 74 -5.01 -11.90 16.36
C LEU A 74 -5.37 -10.41 16.28
N ILE A 75 -5.92 -9.84 17.34
CA ILE A 75 -6.24 -8.41 17.40
C ILE A 75 -4.96 -7.56 17.28
N ASP A 76 -3.87 -7.93 17.95
CA ASP A 76 -2.59 -7.22 17.83
C ASP A 76 -1.99 -7.33 16.42
N GLN A 77 -2.06 -8.51 15.81
CA GLN A 77 -1.61 -8.73 14.42
C GLN A 77 -2.42 -7.88 13.44
N ILE A 78 -3.76 -7.87 13.57
CA ILE A 78 -4.65 -7.04 12.75
C ILE A 78 -4.28 -5.55 12.88
N LYS A 79 -4.11 -5.05 14.11
CA LYS A 79 -3.71 -3.65 14.34
C LYS A 79 -2.36 -3.30 13.70
N LYS A 80 -1.40 -4.22 13.73
CA LYS A 80 -0.10 -4.01 13.07
C LYS A 80 -0.25 -3.92 11.56
N LEU A 81 -1.02 -4.83 10.96
CA LEU A 81 -1.31 -4.85 9.53
C LEU A 81 -2.10 -3.61 9.09
N GLU A 82 -3.08 -3.14 9.88
CA GLU A 82 -3.81 -1.90 9.60
C GLU A 82 -2.89 -0.67 9.59
N ASN A 83 -1.94 -0.62 10.52
CA ASN A 83 -0.93 0.45 10.54
C ASN A 83 0.03 0.37 9.35
N GLU A 84 0.39 -0.83 8.92
CA GLU A 84 1.20 -1.05 7.72
C GLU A 84 0.45 -0.62 6.45
N LEU A 85 -0.82 -1.05 6.32
CA LEU A 85 -1.69 -0.65 5.23
C LEU A 85 -1.79 0.88 5.13
N LYS A 86 -1.99 1.54 6.27
CA LYS A 86 -2.05 3.01 6.32
C LYS A 86 -0.77 3.66 5.82
N LYS A 87 0.42 3.11 6.16
CA LYS A 87 1.70 3.63 5.66
C LYS A 87 1.80 3.47 4.14
N CYS A 88 1.44 2.31 3.60
CA CYS A 88 1.44 2.07 2.16
C CYS A 88 0.47 3.02 1.41
N GLU A 89 -0.73 3.24 1.97
CA GLU A 89 -1.70 4.17 1.41
C GLU A 89 -1.23 5.63 1.48
N ASP A 90 -0.58 6.04 2.57
CA ASP A 90 0.01 7.37 2.72
C ASP A 90 1.18 7.60 1.76
N ASP A 91 2.03 6.59 1.53
CA ASP A 91 3.11 6.65 0.54
C ASP A 91 2.57 6.75 -0.89
N LEU A 92 1.50 6.03 -1.21
CA LEU A 92 0.82 6.15 -2.50
C LEU A 92 0.21 7.55 -2.71
N LYS A 93 -0.39 8.12 -1.66
CA LYS A 93 -0.92 9.50 -1.69
C LYS A 93 0.20 10.54 -1.87
N ARG A 94 1.34 10.37 -1.21
CA ARG A 94 2.49 11.26 -1.38
C ARG A 94 2.99 11.30 -2.81
N ILE A 95 3.10 10.13 -3.46
CA ILE A 95 3.52 10.04 -4.85
C ILE A 95 2.49 10.73 -5.77
N ASN A 96 1.20 10.42 -5.61
CA ASN A 96 0.15 11.03 -6.43
C ASN A 96 0.03 12.56 -6.21
N ASN A 97 0.26 13.07 -5.00
CA ASN A 97 0.18 14.51 -4.72
C ASN A 97 1.44 15.28 -5.19
N MET A 98 2.60 14.62 -5.29
CA MET A 98 3.79 15.19 -5.92
C MET A 98 3.58 15.43 -7.43
N ASP A 99 2.73 14.64 -8.07
CA ASP A 99 2.37 14.82 -9.48
C ASP A 99 1.57 16.12 -9.69
N GLU A 100 0.56 16.42 -8.87
CA GLU A 100 -0.27 17.63 -9.03
C GLU A 100 0.53 18.94 -8.92
N THR A 101 1.53 19.01 -8.04
CA THR A 101 2.34 20.23 -7.86
C THR A 101 3.37 20.42 -8.98
N SER A 102 3.75 19.35 -9.68
CA SER A 102 4.73 19.36 -10.78
C SER A 102 4.11 19.78 -12.12
N PHE A 103 2.79 19.59 -12.28
CA PHE A 103 2.05 20.01 -13.48
C PHE A 103 1.66 21.50 -13.46
N GLU A 104 1.46 22.12 -12.29
CA GLU A 104 1.08 23.54 -12.21
C GLU A 104 2.24 24.51 -12.49
N GLN A 105 3.51 24.10 -12.35
CA GLN A 105 4.66 24.96 -12.62
C GLN A 105 5.07 25.02 -14.11
N LYS A 106 4.37 24.30 -14.99
CA LYS A 106 4.64 24.27 -16.45
C LYS A 106 3.59 24.96 -17.32
N LYS A 107 2.62 25.67 -16.72
CA LYS A 107 1.59 26.42 -17.44
C LYS A 107 1.87 27.92 -17.40
#